data_AF-A0A7X2Z0U6-F1
#
_entry.id   AF-A0A7X2Z0U6-F1
#
_cell.length_a   1.000
_cell.length_b   1.000
_cell.length_c   1.000
_cell.angle_alpha   90.00
_cell.angle_beta   90.00
_cell.angle_gamma   90.00
#
_symmetry.space_group_name_H-M   'P 1'
#
loop_
_entity.id
_entity.type
_entity.pdbx_description
1 polymer ?
#
loop_
_entity_poly.entity_id
_entity_poly.type
_entity_poly.pdbx_seq_one_letter_code
_entity_poly.pdbx_strand_id
1 'polypeptide(L)'
;MFSLSKKDYVTLGNKRIQVPKLTRNRLKKLTDHIGTIGDFLVKLFLTPEKDRAVFIVAAADVSIDEVYELTSILSDLPVEYLDEHAAFGECTEFLRLTWEKNDMNEALKNLGGLIPPVAQQFVQSIVSRMNRAGTQE
;
A
#
# COMPACT_ATOMS: atom_id res chain seq x y z
N MET A 1 28.25 -4.24 -9.44
CA MET A 1 27.11 -3.67 -8.69
C MET A 1 26.05 -3.34 -9.71
N PHE A 2 25.08 -4.22 -9.93
CA PHE A 2 24.07 -4.05 -10.98
C PHE A 2 23.04 -3.02 -10.52
N SER A 3 23.09 -1.81 -11.09
CA SER A 3 21.97 -0.89 -11.03
C SER A 3 20.87 -1.47 -11.92
N LEU A 4 19.92 -2.17 -11.30
CA LEU A 4 18.65 -2.49 -11.93
C LEU A 4 18.01 -1.15 -12.29
N SER A 5 18.02 -0.77 -13.57
CA SER A 5 17.33 0.42 -14.04
C SER A 5 15.89 0.39 -13.50
N LYS A 6 15.52 1.35 -12.64
CA LYS A 6 14.14 1.46 -12.11
C LYS A 6 13.22 1.48 -13.34
N LYS A 7 12.39 0.45 -13.53
CA LYS A 7 11.43 0.40 -14.63
C LYS A 7 10.50 1.61 -14.48
N ASP A 8 10.60 2.58 -15.38
CA ASP A 8 9.75 3.78 -15.37
C ASP A 8 8.36 3.52 -15.96
N TYR A 9 8.17 2.38 -16.61
CA TYR A 9 6.94 1.99 -17.26
C TYR A 9 6.64 0.51 -16.99
N VAL A 10 5.35 0.19 -16.96
CA VAL A 10 4.81 -1.16 -16.94
C VAL A 10 3.77 -1.31 -18.03
N THR A 11 3.35 -2.54 -18.26
CA THR A 11 2.21 -2.85 -19.12
C THR A 11 1.06 -3.32 -18.22
N LEU A 12 -0.12 -2.72 -18.39
CA LEU A 12 -1.38 -3.13 -17.76
C LEU A 12 -2.32 -3.56 -18.89
N GLY A 13 -2.46 -4.87 -19.10
CA GLY A 13 -3.07 -5.44 -20.29
C GLY A 13 -2.36 -5.01 -21.56
N ASN A 14 -3.03 -4.25 -22.43
CA ASN A 14 -2.44 -3.76 -23.68
C ASN A 14 -1.94 -2.30 -23.60
N LYS A 15 -1.99 -1.67 -22.42
CA LYS A 15 -1.60 -0.27 -22.23
C LYS A 15 -0.26 -0.17 -21.52
N ARG A 16 0.65 0.63 -22.09
CA ARG A 16 1.91 0.99 -21.44
C ARG A 16 1.72 2.21 -20.55
N ILE A 17 1.94 2.04 -19.25
CA ILE A 17 1.66 3.04 -18.23
C ILE A 17 2.97 3.47 -17.56
N GLN A 18 3.11 4.77 -17.32
CA GLN A 18 4.24 5.30 -16.57
C GLN A 18 4.02 5.06 -15.08
N VAL A 19 5.05 4.58 -14.38
CA VAL A 19 5.06 4.48 -12.92
C VAL A 19 5.05 5.89 -12.33
N PRO A 20 3.96 6.31 -11.65
CA PRO A 20 3.78 7.70 -11.25
C PRO A 20 4.59 8.07 -10.00
N LYS A 21 4.81 9.38 -9.83
CA LYS A 21 5.19 9.94 -8.52
C LYS A 21 3.93 10.14 -7.67
N LEU A 22 4.00 9.81 -6.38
CA LEU A 22 2.94 9.99 -5.38
C LEU A 22 2.93 11.44 -4.88
N THR A 23 2.46 12.35 -5.75
CA THR A 23 2.25 13.75 -5.39
C THR A 23 1.10 13.89 -4.38
N ARG A 24 1.02 15.04 -3.71
CA ARG A 24 -0.10 15.36 -2.82
C ARG A 24 -1.47 15.08 -3.43
N ASN A 25 -1.66 15.36 -4.72
CA ASN A 25 -2.93 15.13 -5.40
C ASN A 25 -3.27 13.63 -5.49
N ARG A 26 -2.29 12.80 -5.88
CA ARG A 26 -2.49 11.34 -5.97
C ARG A 26 -2.69 10.72 -4.58
N LEU A 27 -1.90 11.16 -3.59
CA LEU A 27 -2.08 10.74 -2.20
C LEU A 27 -3.47 11.13 -1.67
N LYS A 28 -3.97 12.30 -2.02
CA LYS A 28 -5.34 12.71 -1.68
C LYS A 28 -6.40 11.81 -2.32
N LYS A 29 -6.28 11.51 -3.61
CA LYS A 29 -7.22 10.59 -4.29
C LYS A 29 -7.26 9.21 -3.63
N LEU A 30 -6.09 8.68 -3.24
CA LEU A 30 -5.99 7.46 -2.44
C LEU A 30 -6.72 7.62 -1.09
N THR A 31 -6.52 8.76 -0.42
CA THR A 31 -7.16 9.04 0.88
C THR A 31 -8.64 9.38 0.82
N ASP A 32 -9.16 9.73 -0.34
CA ASP A 32 -10.59 9.94 -0.52
C ASP A 32 -11.31 8.60 -0.76
N HIS A 33 -10.57 7.54 -1.11
CA HIS A 33 -11.04 6.15 -1.23
C HIS A 33 -10.69 5.29 0.02
N ILE A 34 -10.28 5.93 1.13
CA ILE A 34 -9.68 5.28 2.32
C ILE A 34 -10.65 4.51 3.23
N GLY A 35 -11.95 4.45 2.93
CA GLY A 35 -12.91 3.71 3.77
C GLY A 35 -12.49 2.26 4.06
N THR A 36 -11.77 1.63 3.12
CA THR A 36 -11.28 0.25 3.19
C THR A 36 -9.73 0.18 3.14
N ILE A 37 -9.14 0.91 2.19
CA ILE A 37 -7.69 0.95 1.94
C ILE A 37 -6.89 1.53 3.12
N GLY A 38 -7.42 2.55 3.80
CA GLY A 38 -6.72 3.18 4.93
C GLY A 38 -6.64 2.25 6.12
N ASP A 39 -7.72 1.50 6.34
CA ASP A 39 -7.80 0.49 7.39
C ASP A 39 -6.85 -0.68 7.11
N PHE A 40 -6.72 -1.09 5.85
CA PHE A 40 -5.77 -2.13 5.43
C PHE A 40 -4.31 -1.67 5.53
N LEU A 41 -3.99 -0.47 5.06
CA LEU A 41 -2.64 0.10 5.18
C LEU A 41 -2.24 0.26 6.64
N VAL A 42 -3.13 0.78 7.48
CA VAL A 42 -2.91 0.87 8.94
C VAL A 42 -2.68 -0.53 9.51
N LYS A 43 -3.51 -1.52 9.18
CA LYS A 43 -3.32 -2.90 9.65
C LYS A 43 -2.01 -3.51 9.14
N LEU A 44 -1.62 -3.28 7.89
CA LEU A 44 -0.34 -3.73 7.31
C LEU A 44 0.87 -3.08 7.99
N PHE A 45 0.78 -1.77 8.29
CA PHE A 45 1.81 -1.04 9.04
C PHE A 45 1.98 -1.59 10.46
N LEU A 46 0.85 -1.90 11.10
CA LEU A 46 0.81 -2.44 12.45
C LEU A 46 1.10 -3.95 12.49
N THR A 47 1.07 -4.64 11.35
CA THR A 47 1.40 -6.06 11.23
C THR A 47 2.92 -6.27 11.32
N PRO A 48 3.39 -7.14 12.24
CA PRO A 48 4.80 -7.50 12.35
C PRO A 48 5.35 -8.04 11.03
N GLU A 49 6.58 -7.69 10.68
CA GLU A 49 7.18 -7.98 9.37
C GLU A 49 7.11 -9.47 8.97
N LYS A 50 7.31 -10.36 9.96
CA LYS A 50 7.21 -11.82 9.80
C LYS A 50 5.80 -12.33 9.44
N ASP A 51 4.76 -11.57 9.77
CA ASP A 51 3.35 -11.96 9.64
C ASP A 51 2.67 -11.24 8.46
N ARG A 52 3.37 -10.27 7.83
CA ARG A 52 2.83 -9.50 6.69
C ARG A 52 2.48 -10.38 5.50
N ALA A 53 3.27 -11.40 5.20
CA ALA A 53 2.99 -12.33 4.10
C ALA A 53 1.68 -13.11 4.32
N VAL A 54 1.39 -13.52 5.56
CA VAL A 54 0.15 -14.22 5.93
C VAL A 54 -1.02 -13.25 5.95
N PHE A 55 -0.83 -12.01 6.43
CA PHE A 55 -1.85 -10.96 6.36
C PHE A 55 -2.24 -10.60 4.93
N ILE A 56 -1.25 -10.51 4.02
CA ILE A 56 -1.45 -10.29 2.58
C ILE A 56 -2.23 -11.44 1.94
N VAL A 57 -1.97 -12.70 2.34
CA VAL A 57 -2.68 -13.89 1.82
C VAL A 57 -4.07 -14.05 2.43
N ALA A 58 -4.26 -13.75 3.72
CA ALA A 58 -5.56 -13.83 4.39
C ALA A 58 -6.52 -12.72 3.95
N ALA A 59 -5.98 -11.59 3.49
CA ALA A 59 -6.75 -10.53 2.85
C ALA A 59 -7.00 -10.78 1.36
N ALA A 60 -6.56 -11.91 0.78
CA ALA A 60 -6.49 -12.12 -0.67
C ALA A 60 -7.76 -11.71 -1.46
N ASP A 61 -8.97 -12.09 -1.02
CA ASP A 61 -10.22 -11.70 -1.71
C ASP A 61 -10.52 -10.20 -1.61
N VAL A 62 -10.34 -9.60 -0.43
CA VAL A 62 -10.47 -8.13 -0.23
C VAL A 62 -9.33 -7.39 -0.94
N SER A 63 -8.18 -8.03 -1.10
CA SER A 63 -6.96 -7.45 -1.65
C SER A 63 -6.96 -7.41 -3.17
N ILE A 64 -7.73 -8.25 -3.86
CA ILE A 64 -7.81 -8.21 -5.32
C ILE A 64 -8.55 -6.93 -5.74
N ASP A 65 -9.78 -6.72 -5.28
CA ASP A 65 -10.53 -5.50 -5.60
C ASP A 65 -9.75 -4.25 -5.22
N GLU A 66 -9.13 -4.22 -4.03
CA GLU A 66 -8.28 -3.11 -3.59
C GLU A 66 -7.05 -2.90 -4.49
N VAL A 67 -6.39 -3.97 -4.95
CA VAL A 67 -5.26 -3.86 -5.88
C VAL A 67 -5.70 -3.25 -7.21
N TYR A 68 -6.87 -3.63 -7.72
CA TYR A 68 -7.40 -3.08 -8.98
C TYR A 68 -7.87 -1.62 -8.81
N GLU A 69 -8.54 -1.28 -7.70
CA GLU A 69 -8.93 0.10 -7.37
C GLU A 69 -7.70 1.01 -7.21
N LEU A 70 -6.70 0.59 -6.43
CA LEU A 70 -5.45 1.33 -6.27
C LEU A 70 -4.72 1.52 -7.60
N THR A 71 -4.68 0.46 -8.41
CA THR A 71 -4.08 0.50 -9.74
C THR A 71 -4.84 1.48 -10.62
N SER A 72 -6.18 1.49 -10.59
CA SER A 72 -7.02 2.44 -11.34
C SER A 72 -6.71 3.89 -10.96
N ILE A 73 -6.72 4.22 -9.68
CA ILE A 73 -6.45 5.58 -9.17
C ILE A 73 -5.06 6.07 -9.57
N LEU A 74 -4.06 5.20 -9.52
CA LEU A 74 -2.67 5.56 -9.75
C LEU A 74 -2.26 5.55 -11.22
N SER A 75 -2.84 4.66 -12.03
CA SER A 75 -2.61 4.57 -13.48
C SER A 75 -3.49 5.54 -14.28
N ASP A 76 -4.52 6.11 -13.64
CA ASP A 76 -5.60 6.85 -14.29
C ASP A 76 -6.35 6.02 -15.36
N LEU A 77 -6.33 4.68 -15.25
CA LEU A 77 -7.14 3.76 -16.04
C LEU A 77 -8.46 3.46 -15.32
N PRO A 78 -9.58 3.30 -16.05
CA PRO A 78 -10.83 2.85 -15.44
C PRO A 78 -10.69 1.44 -14.89
N VAL A 79 -11.34 1.15 -13.75
CA VAL A 79 -11.25 -0.17 -13.10
C VAL A 79 -11.80 -1.28 -14.00
N GLU A 80 -12.85 -0.98 -14.76
CA GLU A 80 -13.49 -1.91 -15.70
C GLU A 80 -12.52 -2.36 -16.81
N TYR A 81 -11.59 -1.48 -17.21
CA TYR A 81 -10.53 -1.87 -18.14
C TYR A 81 -9.53 -2.83 -17.48
N LEU A 82 -9.20 -2.61 -16.21
CA LEU A 82 -8.26 -3.46 -15.51
C LEU A 82 -8.87 -4.86 -15.32
N ASP A 83 -10.12 -4.95 -14.91
CA ASP A 83 -10.84 -6.20 -14.67
C ASP A 83 -10.80 -7.17 -15.86
N GLU A 84 -10.90 -6.63 -17.08
CA GLU A 84 -10.94 -7.43 -18.31
C GLU A 84 -9.56 -7.67 -18.95
N HIS A 85 -8.57 -6.83 -18.65
CA HIS A 85 -7.34 -6.79 -19.45
C HIS A 85 -6.06 -6.89 -18.66
N ALA A 86 -6.04 -6.49 -17.39
CA ALA A 86 -4.83 -6.51 -16.58
C ALA A 86 -4.79 -7.78 -15.73
N ALA A 87 -3.64 -8.46 -15.72
CA ALA A 87 -3.45 -9.55 -14.78
C ALA A 87 -3.14 -9.00 -13.38
N PHE A 88 -3.56 -9.71 -12.33
CA PHE A 88 -3.23 -9.34 -10.94
C PHE A 88 -1.71 -9.16 -10.73
N GLY A 89 -0.87 -9.96 -11.41
CA GLY A 89 0.58 -9.82 -11.39
C GLY A 89 1.08 -8.49 -11.97
N GLU A 90 0.42 -7.95 -12.99
CA GLU A 90 0.74 -6.64 -13.59
C GLU A 90 0.37 -5.49 -12.65
N CYS A 91 -0.82 -5.56 -12.05
CA CYS A 91 -1.29 -4.59 -11.06
C CYS A 91 -0.38 -4.56 -9.83
N THR A 92 -0.01 -5.71 -9.28
CA THR A 92 0.92 -5.79 -8.14
C THR A 92 2.33 -5.33 -8.49
N GLU A 93 2.86 -5.63 -9.68
CA GLU A 93 4.14 -5.08 -10.15
C GLU A 93 4.09 -3.55 -10.25
N PHE A 94 3.01 -3.00 -10.82
CA PHE A 94 2.80 -1.56 -10.93
C PHE A 94 2.79 -0.86 -9.57
N LEU A 95 2.04 -1.40 -8.61
CA LEU A 95 1.95 -0.85 -7.25
C LEU A 95 3.30 -0.90 -6.53
N ARG A 96 4.01 -2.04 -6.61
CA ARG A 96 5.35 -2.20 -6.03
C ARG A 96 6.35 -1.20 -6.62
N LEU A 97 6.39 -1.07 -7.94
CA LEU A 97 7.28 -0.11 -8.60
C LEU A 97 6.92 1.33 -8.26
N THR A 98 5.62 1.64 -8.12
CA THR A 98 5.16 2.96 -7.68
C THR A 98 5.65 3.26 -6.26
N TRP A 99 5.57 2.30 -5.35
CA TRP A 99 6.09 2.43 -3.99
C TRP A 99 7.59 2.70 -3.97
N GLU A 100 8.37 1.90 -4.71
CA GLU A 100 9.83 2.02 -4.80
C GLU A 100 10.32 3.29 -5.51
N LYS A 101 9.58 3.78 -6.51
CA LYS A 101 9.92 5.03 -7.21
C LYS A 101 9.77 6.25 -6.29
N ASN A 102 8.93 6.16 -5.28
CA ASN A 102 8.64 7.23 -4.34
C ASN A 102 9.40 7.08 -3.01
N ASP A 103 10.26 6.07 -2.90
CA ASP A 103 11.07 5.78 -1.72
C ASP A 103 10.23 5.83 -0.43
N MET A 104 9.00 5.29 -0.51
CA MET A 104 7.97 5.44 0.52
C MET A 104 8.42 4.92 1.89
N ASN A 105 9.24 3.87 1.94
CA ASN A 105 9.83 3.36 3.18
C ASN A 105 10.64 4.44 3.92
N GLU A 106 11.44 5.23 3.19
CA GLU A 106 12.22 6.32 3.77
C GLU A 106 11.33 7.52 4.11
N ALA A 107 10.35 7.84 3.27
CA ALA A 107 9.38 8.89 3.57
C ALA A 107 8.60 8.62 4.87
N LEU A 108 8.19 7.38 5.10
CA LEU A 108 7.49 6.94 6.31
C LEU A 108 8.40 6.90 7.53
N LYS A 109 9.66 6.48 7.37
CA LYS A 109 10.67 6.55 8.43
C LYS A 109 10.92 7.99 8.87
N ASN A 110 11.04 8.92 7.92
CA ASN A 110 11.18 10.34 8.20
C ASN A 110 9.94 10.88 8.93
N LEU A 111 8.73 10.48 8.50
CA LEU A 111 7.50 10.84 9.20
C LEU A 111 7.47 10.28 10.64
N GLY A 112 7.84 9.02 10.83
CA GLY A 112 7.92 8.39 12.15
C GLY A 112 8.93 9.06 13.09
N GLY A 113 10.04 9.56 12.53
CA GLY A 113 11.02 10.39 13.25
C GLY A 113 10.51 11.77 13.67
N LEU A 114 9.43 12.26 13.04
CA LEU A 114 8.76 13.51 13.40
C LEU A 114 7.62 13.32 14.41
N ILE A 115 7.24 12.07 14.72
CA ILE A 115 6.25 11.78 15.76
C ILE A 115 6.92 12.06 17.13
N PRO A 116 6.40 13.02 17.92
CA PRO A 116 6.99 13.31 19.22
C PRO A 116 7.05 12.04 20.10
N PRO A 117 8.10 11.86 20.93
CA PRO A 117 8.22 10.69 21.80
C PRO A 117 6.96 10.41 22.65
N VAL A 118 6.22 11.46 23.01
CA VAL A 118 4.96 11.38 23.77
C VAL A 118 3.83 10.67 22.99
N ALA A 119 3.80 10.82 21.65
CA ALA A 119 2.83 10.17 20.78
C ALA A 119 3.21 8.72 20.47
N GLN A 120 4.51 8.37 20.49
CA GLN A 120 4.96 6.98 20.38
C GLN A 120 4.51 6.15 21.58
N GLN A 121 4.61 6.70 22.79
CA GLN A 121 4.12 6.05 24.01
C GLN A 121 2.59 5.85 23.98
N PHE A 122 1.85 6.81 23.42
CA PHE A 122 0.41 6.70 23.23
C PHE A 122 0.04 5.54 22.29
N VAL A 123 0.66 5.44 21.11
CA VAL A 123 0.45 4.32 20.18
C VAL A 123 0.81 2.97 20.82
N GLN A 124 1.94 2.88 21.51
CA GLN A 124 2.35 1.67 22.24
C GLN A 124 1.37 1.29 23.35
N SER A 125 0.77 2.27 24.03
CA SER A 125 -0.23 2.02 25.07
C SER A 125 -1.55 1.49 24.49
N ILE A 126 -1.94 1.92 23.30
CA ILE A 126 -3.12 1.41 22.58
C ILE A 126 -2.88 -0.04 22.17
N VAL A 127 -1.74 -0.32 21.53
CA VAL A 127 -1.35 -1.68 21.11
C VAL A 127 -1.27 -2.64 22.31
N SER A 128 -0.68 -2.20 23.43
CA SER A 128 -0.58 -3.00 24.65
C SER A 128 -1.93 -3.33 25.27
N ARG A 129 -2.91 -2.42 25.20
CA ARG A 129 -4.28 -2.63 25.71
C ARG A 129 -5.07 -3.59 24.82
N MET A 130 -4.87 -3.53 23.50
CA MET A 130 -5.51 -4.43 22.55
C MET A 130 -5.01 -5.88 22.71
N ASN A 131 -3.70 -6.08 22.92
CA ASN A 131 -3.15 -7.42 23.15
C ASN A 131 -3.65 -8.06 24.45
N ARG A 132 -4.03 -7.26 25.46
CA ARG A 132 -4.65 -7.75 26.70
C ARG A 132 -6.15 -8.07 26.57
N ALA A 133 -6.82 -7.48 25.58
CA ALA A 133 -8.24 -7.72 25.33
C ALA A 133 -8.48 -9.00 24.49
N GLY A 134 -7.47 -9.51 23.79
CA GLY A 134 -7.55 -10.75 23.00
C GLY A 134 -7.08 -12.02 23.72
N THR A 135 -6.80 -11.97 25.03
CA THR A 135 -6.33 -13.12 25.84
C THR A 135 -7.28 -13.51 26.98
N GLN A 136 -8.56 -13.10 26.89
CA GLN A 136 -9.61 -13.64 27.75
C GLN A 136 -10.54 -14.54 26.93
N GLU A 137 -10.06 -15.74 26.63
CA GLU A 137 -10.88 -16.96 26.56
C GLU A 137 -10.26 -18.00 27.49
#